data_AF-A0A2T0MKP4-F1
#
_entry.id   AF-A0A2T0MKP4-F1
#
_cell.length_a   1.000
_cell.length_b   1.000
_cell.length_c   1.000
_cell.angle_alpha   90.00
_cell.angle_beta   90.00
_cell.angle_gamma   90.00
#
_symmetry.space_group_name_H-M   'P 1'
#
loop_
_entity.id
_entity.type
_entity.pdbx_description
1 polymer ?
#
loop_
_entity_poly.entity_id
_entity_poly.type
_entity_poly.pdbx_seq_one_letter_code
_entity_poly.pdbx_strand_id
1 'polypeptide(L)'
;MNGSTRDGGTVNGRTRDGGTVNGTMRDGGTVSGRLRLHDLTRRRRTTTPATASPGNADQLVSEERCELCGEPVPEGHRHLLDLTTRELCCACRACQVLFDHAAAGGAQYRLVPRRRERQDGFTWSGLGAPVRTVFLVRDSGAGRSVMYYPSPAGAVAGPAWDDPLMALLEPDVEALLLDRDHGAWIVPLDDCYRLVGLVRSHWRGLTGGPDVRERIARFFTDLSDDRSPA
;
A
#
# COMPACT_ATOMS: atom_id res chain seq x y z
N MET A 1 -35.49 12.39 46.43
CA MET A 1 -34.36 12.97 45.69
C MET A 1 -33.66 13.98 46.59
N ASN A 2 -32.39 13.73 46.96
CA ASN A 2 -31.38 14.67 47.50
C ASN A 2 -30.09 13.89 47.86
N GLY A 3 -28.91 14.41 47.47
CA GLY A 3 -27.54 14.02 47.91
C GLY A 3 -26.89 12.85 47.15
N SER A 4 -25.61 12.82 46.75
CA SER A 4 -24.43 13.60 47.20
C SER A 4 -23.27 13.53 46.19
N THR A 5 -22.49 14.62 46.15
CA THR A 5 -21.18 14.86 45.52
C THR A 5 -20.05 14.00 46.11
N ARG A 6 -19.05 13.61 45.30
CA ARG A 6 -17.57 13.49 45.53
C ARG A 6 -16.91 13.08 44.19
N ASP A 7 -15.69 13.40 43.77
CA ASP A 7 -14.67 14.42 44.05
C ASP A 7 -13.70 14.30 42.86
N GLY A 8 -13.56 15.34 42.04
CA GLY A 8 -12.61 15.40 40.93
C GLY A 8 -11.27 15.94 41.42
N GLY A 9 -10.26 15.07 41.53
CA GLY A 9 -8.90 15.47 41.86
C GLY A 9 -8.19 16.12 40.66
N THR A 10 -7.87 17.41 40.78
CA THR A 10 -7.04 18.15 39.84
C THR A 10 -5.56 17.97 40.20
N VAL A 11 -4.76 17.38 39.31
CA VAL A 11 -3.30 17.38 39.43
C VAL A 11 -2.75 18.54 38.58
N ASN A 12 -2.24 19.57 39.25
CA ASN A 12 -1.57 20.71 38.62
C ASN A 12 -0.06 20.44 38.51
N GLY A 13 0.39 20.06 37.31
CA GLY A 13 1.81 20.04 36.94
C GLY A 13 2.17 21.26 36.10
N ARG A 14 3.02 22.15 36.61
CA ARG A 14 3.61 23.27 35.85
C ARG A 14 4.82 22.76 35.06
N THR A 15 4.74 22.79 33.73
CA THR A 15 5.91 22.67 32.84
C THR A 15 6.59 24.04 32.69
N ARG A 16 7.91 24.02 32.50
CA ARG A 16 8.79 25.20 32.59
C ARG A 16 9.05 25.95 31.28
N ASP A 17 8.43 25.55 30.17
CA ASP A 17 8.59 26.22 28.88
C ASP A 17 7.22 26.61 28.32
N GLY A 18 6.96 27.92 28.30
CA GLY A 18 5.68 28.53 27.93
C GLY A 18 5.36 28.47 26.44
N GLY A 19 5.12 27.25 25.93
CA GLY A 19 4.54 27.01 24.60
C GLY A 19 3.16 26.37 24.71
N THR A 20 2.10 27.14 24.47
CA THR A 20 0.75 26.60 24.28
C THR A 20 0.70 25.84 22.95
N VAL A 21 0.75 24.51 23.00
CA VAL A 21 0.45 23.67 21.84
C VAL A 21 -1.06 23.46 21.77
N ASN A 22 -1.74 24.29 20.97
CA ASN A 22 -3.11 24.01 20.53
C ASN A 22 -3.07 22.88 19.47
N GLY A 23 -2.92 21.64 19.95
CA GLY A 23 -3.08 20.46 19.11
C GLY A 23 -4.55 20.17 18.92
N THR A 24 -5.15 20.66 17.84
CA THR A 24 -6.42 20.09 17.37
C THR A 24 -6.15 18.65 16.93
N MET A 25 -6.77 17.70 17.65
CA MET A 25 -6.87 16.31 17.24
C MET A 25 -7.48 16.32 15.84
N ARG A 26 -6.68 16.05 14.79
CA ARG A 26 -7.21 15.89 13.44
C ARG A 26 -7.87 14.53 13.39
N ASP A 27 -9.18 14.57 13.18
CA ASP A 27 -10.02 13.42 12.95
C ASP A 27 -9.42 12.50 11.88
N GLY A 28 -9.53 11.20 12.13
CA GLY A 28 -9.08 10.12 11.26
C GLY A 28 -9.74 10.19 9.89
N GLY A 29 -9.15 11.01 9.01
CA GLY A 29 -9.48 11.08 7.61
C GLY A 29 -9.39 9.68 7.02
N THR A 30 -10.52 9.15 6.56
CA THR A 30 -10.56 8.07 5.60
C THR A 30 -9.59 8.41 4.47
N VAL A 31 -8.49 7.67 4.36
CA VAL A 31 -7.66 7.65 3.16
C VAL A 31 -8.53 6.97 2.10
N SER A 32 -9.43 7.77 1.51
CA SER A 32 -10.13 7.41 0.27
C SER A 32 -9.06 7.48 -0.80
N GLY A 33 -8.27 6.41 -0.90
CA GLY A 33 -7.17 6.29 -1.83
C GLY A 33 -7.70 6.51 -3.24
N ARG A 34 -7.56 7.76 -3.73
CA ARG A 34 -7.63 8.10 -5.15
C ARG A 34 -6.39 7.60 -5.86
N LEU A 35 -5.99 6.36 -5.59
CA LEU A 35 -5.12 5.67 -6.50
C LEU A 35 -5.82 5.72 -7.86
N ARG A 36 -5.18 6.34 -8.85
CA ARG A 36 -5.51 6.09 -10.25
C ARG A 36 -5.05 4.67 -10.55
N LEU A 37 -5.84 3.73 -10.04
CA LEU A 37 -5.63 2.28 -10.05
C LEU A 37 -5.56 1.69 -11.47
N HIS A 38 -5.83 2.52 -12.48
CA HIS A 38 -5.97 2.13 -13.88
C HIS A 38 -4.66 1.66 -14.51
N ASP A 39 -3.50 1.98 -13.93
CA ASP A 39 -2.19 1.68 -14.51
C ASP A 39 -1.52 0.43 -13.91
N LEU A 40 -1.66 0.17 -12.60
CA LEU A 40 -0.98 -0.98 -11.93
C LEU A 40 -1.49 -2.37 -12.36
N THR A 41 -2.65 -2.47 -12.98
CA THR A 41 -3.31 -3.76 -13.31
C THR A 41 -2.96 -4.32 -14.69
N ARG A 42 -2.24 -3.59 -15.55
CA ARG A 42 -1.98 -3.99 -16.95
C ARG A 42 -0.81 -4.96 -17.14
N ARG A 43 -0.19 -5.46 -16.07
CA ARG A 43 1.13 -6.11 -16.08
C ARG A 43 1.25 -7.57 -16.57
N ARG A 44 0.24 -8.18 -17.20
CA ARG A 44 0.42 -9.52 -17.82
C ARG A 44 -0.43 -9.71 -19.07
N ARG A 45 0.02 -9.15 -20.19
CA ARG A 45 -0.13 -9.85 -21.48
C ARG A 45 1.22 -10.46 -21.80
N THR A 46 1.38 -11.75 -21.50
CA THR A 46 2.45 -12.55 -22.08
C THR A 46 2.19 -12.64 -23.58
N THR A 47 2.86 -11.80 -24.36
CA THR A 47 2.83 -11.90 -25.82
C THR A 47 3.70 -13.08 -26.23
N THR A 48 3.08 -14.23 -26.42
CA THR A 48 3.65 -15.31 -27.24
C THR A 48 3.78 -14.79 -28.68
N PRO A 49 4.92 -14.95 -29.38
CA PRO A 49 5.03 -14.50 -30.76
C PRO A 49 4.22 -15.46 -31.64
N ALA A 50 3.06 -15.03 -32.10
CA ALA A 50 2.30 -15.70 -33.15
C ALA A 50 2.35 -14.85 -34.43
N THR A 51 2.79 -15.49 -35.50
CA THR A 51 3.09 -14.95 -36.81
C THR A 51 1.83 -14.47 -37.56
N ALA A 52 1.96 -13.30 -38.22
CA ALA A 52 1.28 -12.82 -39.44
C ALA A 52 -0.08 -12.06 -39.39
N SER A 53 0.05 -10.81 -39.88
CA SER A 53 -0.81 -10.00 -40.78
C SER A 53 -1.73 -8.89 -40.23
N PRO A 54 -1.81 -7.74 -40.96
CA PRO A 54 -2.17 -6.45 -40.39
C PRO A 54 -3.64 -6.10 -40.64
N GLY A 55 -4.35 -5.79 -39.55
CA GLY A 55 -5.69 -5.24 -39.57
C GLY A 55 -5.80 -4.23 -38.44
N ASN A 56 -5.95 -2.97 -38.81
CA ASN A 56 -5.97 -1.79 -37.95
C ASN A 56 -6.90 -1.94 -36.73
N ALA A 57 -6.31 -2.26 -35.59
CA ALA A 57 -6.77 -1.80 -34.29
C ALA A 57 -5.56 -1.11 -33.68
N ASP A 58 -5.48 0.20 -33.90
CA ASP A 58 -4.66 1.13 -33.13
C ASP A 58 -5.05 0.99 -31.65
N GLN A 59 -4.50 -0.05 -31.04
CA GLN A 59 -4.49 -0.29 -29.62
C GLN A 59 -3.59 0.82 -29.10
N LEU A 60 -4.18 1.99 -28.82
CA LEU A 60 -3.51 3.07 -28.11
C LEU A 60 -2.97 2.46 -26.81
N VAL A 61 -1.71 2.03 -26.88
CA VAL A 61 -0.89 1.76 -25.72
C VAL A 61 -0.70 3.16 -25.19
N SER A 62 -1.56 3.57 -24.24
CA SER A 62 -1.30 4.77 -23.48
C SER A 62 0.04 4.52 -22.81
N GLU A 63 1.10 5.11 -23.37
CA GLU A 63 2.39 5.14 -22.70
C GLU A 63 2.13 5.76 -21.34
N GLU A 64 2.31 4.97 -20.28
CA GLU A 64 2.33 5.50 -18.93
C GLU A 64 3.40 6.60 -18.91
N ARG A 65 3.09 7.72 -18.24
CA ARG A 65 3.98 8.88 -18.18
C ARG A 65 4.36 9.15 -16.73
N CYS A 66 5.58 9.63 -16.55
CA CYS A 66 6.07 10.11 -15.28
C CYS A 66 5.18 11.27 -14.80
N GLU A 67 4.64 11.18 -13.59
CA GLU A 67 3.74 12.20 -13.06
C GLU A 67 4.49 13.48 -12.63
N LEU A 68 5.82 13.42 -12.55
CA LEU A 68 6.66 14.56 -12.17
C LEU A 68 7.18 15.35 -13.39
N CYS A 69 7.43 14.70 -14.52
CA CYS A 69 8.05 15.36 -15.69
C CYS A 69 7.39 15.03 -17.04
N GLY A 70 6.44 14.11 -17.11
CA GLY A 70 5.73 13.74 -18.34
C GLY A 70 6.47 12.77 -19.28
N GLU A 71 7.71 12.41 -18.97
CA GLU A 71 8.51 11.45 -19.74
C GLU A 71 7.82 10.07 -19.77
N PRO A 72 7.80 9.36 -20.92
CA PRO A 72 7.31 7.98 -20.97
C PRO A 72 8.04 7.09 -19.95
N VAL A 73 7.29 6.25 -19.24
CA VAL A 73 7.86 5.26 -18.32
C VAL A 73 7.71 3.85 -18.90
N PRO A 74 8.72 2.99 -18.75
CA PRO A 74 8.63 1.63 -19.24
C PRO A 74 7.60 0.83 -18.44
N GLU A 75 7.04 -0.20 -19.06
CA GLU A 75 6.38 -1.27 -18.30
C GLU A 75 7.38 -1.78 -17.26
N GLY A 76 6.91 -2.03 -16.05
CA GLY A 76 7.84 -2.43 -15.01
C GLY A 76 8.34 -1.30 -14.14
N HIS A 77 8.14 -0.01 -14.45
CA HIS A 77 8.72 1.12 -13.71
C HIS A 77 8.44 1.10 -12.18
N ARG A 78 9.24 1.89 -11.43
CA ARG A 78 9.08 2.06 -9.97
C ARG A 78 8.26 3.31 -9.69
N HIS A 79 7.59 3.28 -8.55
CA HIS A 79 6.78 4.39 -8.07
C HIS A 79 7.53 5.18 -7.00
N LEU A 80 7.20 6.46 -6.89
CA LEU A 80 7.47 7.26 -5.71
C LEU A 80 6.18 7.34 -4.88
N LEU A 81 6.28 7.32 -3.57
CA LEU A 81 5.19 7.66 -2.67
C LEU A 81 5.32 9.14 -2.29
N ASP A 82 4.29 9.93 -2.56
CA ASP A 82 4.15 11.25 -1.96
C ASP A 82 3.66 11.10 -0.51
N LEU A 83 4.49 11.47 0.47
CA LEU A 83 4.18 11.37 1.89
C LEU A 83 3.11 12.36 2.35
N THR A 84 2.88 13.44 1.59
CA THR A 84 1.86 14.45 1.88
C THR A 84 0.49 13.96 1.48
N THR A 85 0.35 13.44 0.25
CA THR A 85 -0.94 12.99 -0.30
C THR A 85 -1.22 11.52 -0.03
N ARG A 86 -0.18 10.73 0.27
CA ARG A 86 -0.21 9.26 0.34
C ARG A 86 -0.57 8.59 -0.97
N GLU A 87 -0.23 9.23 -2.08
CA GLU A 87 -0.44 8.70 -3.43
C GLU A 87 0.86 8.15 -4.03
N LEU A 88 0.74 7.05 -4.77
CA LEU A 88 1.82 6.51 -5.57
C LEU A 88 1.86 7.22 -6.92
N CYS A 89 3.05 7.68 -7.30
CA CYS A 89 3.30 8.38 -8.55
C CYS A 89 4.19 7.53 -9.47
N CYS A 90 3.79 7.38 -10.72
CA CYS A 90 4.64 6.81 -11.76
C CYS A 90 5.90 7.68 -11.93
N ALA A 91 7.09 7.08 -11.85
CA ALA A 91 8.34 7.81 -11.89
C ALA A 91 9.31 7.25 -12.94
N CYS A 92 9.83 8.11 -13.81
CA CYS A 92 10.94 7.76 -14.70
C CYS A 92 12.25 7.60 -13.91
N ARG A 93 13.25 6.94 -14.49
CA ARG A 93 14.54 6.67 -13.81
C ARG A 93 15.21 7.95 -13.28
N ALA A 94 15.17 9.04 -14.04
CA ALA A 94 15.76 10.31 -13.62
C ALA A 94 15.05 10.88 -12.38
N CYS A 95 13.72 10.92 -12.38
CA CYS A 95 12.94 11.38 -11.23
C CYS A 95 13.12 10.46 -10.01
N GLN A 96 13.24 9.14 -10.21
CA GLN A 96 13.57 8.23 -9.11
C GLN A 96 14.87 8.66 -8.42
N VAL A 97 15.96 8.87 -9.17
CA VAL A 97 17.26 9.28 -8.59
C VAL A 97 17.19 10.65 -7.92
N LEU A 98 16.49 11.61 -8.53
CA LEU A 98 16.41 12.97 -8.01
C LEU A 98 15.63 13.06 -6.68
N PHE A 99 14.54 12.31 -6.58
CA PHE A 99 13.62 12.40 -5.44
C PHE A 99 13.83 11.31 -4.37
N ASP A 100 14.72 10.35 -4.62
CA ASP A 100 15.20 9.38 -3.62
C ASP A 100 16.22 9.99 -2.63
N HIS A 101 16.68 11.23 -2.88
CA HIS A 101 17.61 11.95 -2.00
C HIS A 101 16.96 13.14 -1.29
N ALA A 102 17.09 13.17 0.03
CA ALA A 102 16.54 14.21 0.91
C ALA A 102 16.92 15.66 0.51
N ALA A 103 18.04 15.87 -0.19
CA ALA A 103 18.57 17.18 -0.53
C ALA A 103 17.82 17.94 -1.65
N ALA A 104 17.01 17.27 -2.48
CA ALA A 104 16.36 17.86 -3.66
C ALA A 104 14.82 17.83 -3.60
N GLY A 105 14.24 17.80 -2.40
CA GLY A 105 12.79 17.60 -2.18
C GLY A 105 12.42 16.18 -1.75
N GLY A 106 13.41 15.30 -1.51
CA GLY A 106 13.21 13.93 -0.99
C GLY A 106 12.69 13.84 0.45
N ALA A 107 12.24 14.94 1.06
CA ALA A 107 11.44 14.90 2.27
C ALA A 107 9.96 14.61 1.99
N GLN A 108 9.47 14.92 0.78
CA GLN A 108 8.08 14.68 0.39
C GLN A 108 7.90 13.34 -0.33
N TYR A 109 8.88 12.91 -1.12
CA TYR A 109 8.78 11.69 -1.90
C TYR A 109 9.68 10.60 -1.35
N ARG A 110 9.22 9.35 -1.43
CA ARG A 110 10.02 8.17 -1.13
C ARG A 110 9.94 7.13 -2.23
N LEU A 111 11.08 6.59 -2.63
CA LEU A 111 11.14 5.57 -3.66
C LEU A 111 10.61 4.24 -3.12
N VAL A 112 9.63 3.65 -3.81
CA VAL A 112 9.09 2.35 -3.44
C VAL A 112 10.13 1.26 -3.77
N PRO A 113 10.57 0.43 -2.79
CA PRO A 113 11.58 -0.61 -3.00
C PRO A 113 11.08 -1.72 -3.92
N ARG A 114 11.94 -2.72 -4.15
CA ARG A 114 11.59 -3.94 -4.91
C ARG A 114 11.57 -5.19 -4.04
N ARG A 115 11.91 -5.04 -2.77
CA ARG A 115 12.08 -6.14 -1.84
C ARG A 115 10.77 -6.91 -1.70
N ARG A 116 10.84 -8.21 -1.98
CA ARG A 116 9.77 -9.18 -1.81
C ARG A 116 10.36 -10.35 -1.05
N GLU A 117 9.98 -10.48 0.22
CA GLU A 117 10.61 -11.42 1.13
C GLU A 117 9.56 -12.13 1.97
N ARG A 118 9.53 -13.46 1.87
CA ARG A 118 8.66 -14.29 2.68
C ARG A 118 9.13 -14.26 4.14
N GLN A 119 8.19 -14.10 5.06
CA GLN A 119 8.44 -14.09 6.49
C GLN A 119 7.90 -15.37 7.13
N ASP A 120 8.67 -15.91 8.05
CA ASP A 120 8.27 -17.02 8.91
C ASP A 120 7.72 -16.50 10.25
N GLY A 121 7.06 -17.37 11.02
CA GLY A 121 6.61 -17.06 12.38
C GLY A 121 5.26 -16.34 12.51
N PHE A 122 4.65 -15.90 11.41
CA PHE A 122 3.30 -15.32 11.43
C PHE A 122 2.21 -16.40 11.58
N THR A 123 1.23 -16.16 12.46
CA THR A 123 0.06 -17.03 12.63
C THR A 123 -1.24 -16.23 12.48
N TRP A 124 -2.07 -16.60 11.50
CA TRP A 124 -3.32 -15.90 11.15
C TRP A 124 -4.32 -15.78 12.32
N SER A 125 -4.34 -16.74 13.24
CA SER A 125 -5.33 -16.78 14.33
C SER A 125 -5.28 -15.56 15.25
N GLY A 126 -4.16 -14.85 15.34
CA GLY A 126 -4.05 -13.62 16.12
C GLY A 126 -4.90 -12.48 15.54
N LEU A 127 -4.86 -12.30 14.22
CA LEU A 127 -5.32 -11.09 13.52
C LEU A 127 -6.82 -10.78 13.67
N GLY A 128 -7.67 -11.81 13.84
CA GLY A 128 -9.12 -11.64 14.01
C GLY A 128 -9.86 -11.03 12.80
N ALA A 129 -9.21 -10.89 11.64
CA ALA A 129 -9.82 -10.29 10.46
C ALA A 129 -10.83 -11.24 9.79
N PRO A 130 -12.03 -10.75 9.39
CA PRO A 130 -13.04 -11.56 8.70
C PRO A 130 -12.71 -11.81 7.21
N VAL A 131 -11.60 -11.25 6.73
CA VAL A 131 -11.09 -11.42 5.37
C VAL A 131 -9.98 -12.48 5.33
N ARG A 132 -9.43 -12.77 4.15
CA ARG A 132 -8.33 -13.74 3.99
C ARG A 132 -6.97 -13.10 3.76
N THR A 133 -6.97 -11.82 3.37
CA THR A 133 -5.78 -11.10 2.97
C THR A 133 -5.86 -9.69 3.53
N VAL A 134 -4.79 -9.25 4.19
CA VAL A 134 -4.61 -7.88 4.67
C VAL A 134 -3.19 -7.43 4.39
N PHE A 135 -2.95 -6.12 4.37
CA PHE A 135 -1.61 -5.60 4.43
C PHE A 135 -1.51 -4.51 5.50
N LEU A 136 -0.39 -4.51 6.22
CA LEU A 136 -0.07 -3.54 7.26
C LEU A 136 1.01 -2.60 6.76
N VAL A 137 0.84 -1.31 6.98
CA VAL A 137 1.82 -0.28 6.64
C VAL A 137 2.20 0.47 7.90
N ARG A 138 3.50 0.71 8.11
CA ARG A 138 3.97 1.62 9.15
C ARG A 138 3.86 3.05 8.64
N ASP A 139 2.90 3.80 9.15
CA ASP A 139 2.73 5.22 8.86
C ASP A 139 3.72 6.02 9.71
N SER A 140 4.77 6.57 9.09
CA SER A 140 5.80 7.34 9.80
C SER A 140 5.29 8.69 10.28
N GLY A 141 4.40 9.34 9.51
CA GLY A 141 3.82 10.64 9.85
C GLY A 141 2.87 10.59 11.05
N ALA A 142 2.14 9.49 11.20
CA ALA A 142 1.22 9.25 12.31
C ALA A 142 1.82 8.42 13.44
N GLY A 143 3.01 7.85 13.26
CA GLY A 143 3.69 7.00 14.23
C GLY A 143 2.93 5.74 14.60
N ARG A 144 2.11 5.20 13.69
CA ARG A 144 1.25 4.03 13.95
C ARG A 144 1.18 3.07 12.77
N SER A 145 0.83 1.82 13.05
CA SER A 145 0.51 0.82 12.02
C SER A 145 -0.92 1.00 11.53
N VAL A 146 -1.13 0.89 10.22
CA VAL A 146 -2.45 0.95 9.59
C VAL A 146 -2.69 -0.35 8.83
N MET A 147 -3.88 -0.94 9.02
CA MET A 147 -4.30 -2.15 8.32
C MET A 147 -5.25 -1.82 7.18
N TYR A 148 -5.04 -2.49 6.05
CA TYR A 148 -5.95 -2.46 4.91
C TYR A 148 -6.30 -3.86 4.45
N TYR A 149 -7.49 -4.01 3.87
CA TYR A 149 -7.88 -5.22 3.14
C TYR A 149 -8.26 -4.89 1.69
N PRO A 150 -7.77 -5.69 0.72
CA PRO A 150 -8.21 -5.60 -0.67
C PRO A 150 -9.72 -5.88 -0.80
N SER A 151 -10.44 -5.00 -1.49
CA SER A 151 -11.88 -5.14 -1.71
C SER A 151 -12.31 -4.57 -3.06
N PRO A 152 -13.55 -4.84 -3.52
CA PRO A 152 -14.10 -4.24 -4.74
C PRO A 152 -14.20 -2.71 -4.70
N ALA A 153 -14.29 -2.16 -3.48
CA ALA A 153 -14.36 -0.72 -3.27
C ALA A 153 -12.98 -0.04 -3.26
N GLY A 154 -11.87 -0.78 -3.14
CA GLY A 154 -10.58 -0.19 -2.79
C GLY A 154 -9.81 -0.99 -1.77
N ALA A 155 -8.68 -0.43 -1.38
CA ALA A 155 -8.07 -0.74 -0.09
C ALA A 155 -9.00 -0.15 0.98
N VAL A 156 -9.60 -1.00 1.81
CA VAL A 156 -10.48 -0.54 2.88
C VAL A 156 -9.74 -0.67 4.20
N ALA A 157 -9.80 0.38 5.02
CA ALA A 157 -9.15 0.41 6.32
C ALA A 157 -9.80 -0.59 7.28
N GLY A 158 -8.98 -1.34 8.01
CA GLY A 158 -9.39 -2.19 9.11
C GLY A 158 -9.02 -1.60 10.47
N PRO A 159 -9.38 -2.27 11.58
CA PRO A 159 -8.89 -1.91 12.90
C PRO A 159 -7.35 -1.94 12.94
N ALA A 160 -6.74 -1.05 13.73
CA ALA A 160 -5.29 -1.05 13.90
C ALA A 160 -4.83 -2.42 14.45
N TRP A 161 -3.76 -2.93 13.86
CA TRP A 161 -3.11 -4.17 14.24
C TRP A 161 -1.59 -3.98 14.12
N ASP A 162 -0.84 -4.58 15.03
CA ASP A 162 0.63 -4.53 15.00
C ASP A 162 1.21 -5.94 15.17
N ASP A 163 2.34 -6.17 14.50
CA ASP A 163 3.05 -7.45 14.50
C ASP A 163 4.55 -7.16 14.69
N PRO A 164 5.32 -7.97 15.44
CA PRO A 164 6.77 -7.76 15.57
C PRO A 164 7.51 -7.63 14.24
N LEU A 165 7.05 -8.32 13.18
CA LEU A 165 7.62 -8.23 11.84
C LEU A 165 7.54 -6.81 11.25
N MET A 166 6.64 -5.95 11.75
CA MET A 166 6.55 -4.55 11.34
C MET A 166 7.89 -3.82 11.53
N ALA A 167 8.71 -4.21 12.52
CA ALA A 167 10.05 -3.66 12.75
C ALA A 167 11.00 -3.78 11.54
N LEU A 168 10.76 -4.76 10.66
CA LEU A 168 11.59 -5.04 9.50
C LEU A 168 11.24 -4.22 8.26
N LEU A 169 10.11 -3.47 8.30
CA LEU A 169 9.62 -2.69 7.17
C LEU A 169 10.34 -1.35 7.11
N GLU A 170 10.72 -0.97 5.89
CA GLU A 170 10.92 0.42 5.55
C GLU A 170 9.58 1.18 5.67
N PRO A 171 9.46 2.20 6.55
CA PRO A 171 8.18 2.88 6.80
C PRO A 171 7.56 3.43 5.52
N ASP A 172 6.25 3.53 5.46
CA ASP A 172 5.44 4.08 4.36
C ASP A 172 5.52 3.37 3.01
N VAL A 173 6.65 2.79 2.60
CA VAL A 173 6.89 2.27 1.24
C VAL A 173 6.95 0.74 1.17
N GLU A 174 7.11 0.06 2.30
CA GLU A 174 6.91 -1.38 2.43
C GLU A 174 5.65 -1.70 3.23
N ALA A 175 5.12 -2.89 2.98
CA ALA A 175 3.97 -3.42 3.69
C ALA A 175 4.21 -4.87 4.11
N LEU A 176 3.67 -5.23 5.28
CA LEU A 176 3.54 -6.62 5.71
C LEU A 176 2.23 -7.15 5.12
N LEU A 177 2.34 -7.86 3.99
CA LEU A 177 1.22 -8.53 3.34
C LEU A 177 1.00 -9.90 4.00
N LEU A 178 -0.20 -10.10 4.51
CA LEU A 178 -0.61 -11.29 5.24
C LEU A 178 -1.74 -11.95 4.47
N ASP A 179 -1.61 -13.25 4.26
CA ASP A 179 -2.68 -14.09 3.73
C ASP A 179 -2.82 -15.39 4.51
N ARG A 180 -4.08 -15.82 4.68
CA ARG A 180 -4.42 -17.00 5.47
C ARG A 180 -3.79 -18.28 4.95
N ASP A 181 -3.66 -18.42 3.63
CA ASP A 181 -3.14 -19.64 3.01
C ASP A 181 -1.70 -19.46 2.52
N HIS A 182 -1.31 -18.23 2.18
CA HIS A 182 -0.01 -17.94 1.55
C HIS A 182 1.03 -17.36 2.52
N GLY A 183 0.66 -17.11 3.78
CA GLY A 183 1.57 -16.69 4.85
C GLY A 183 1.84 -15.19 4.88
N ALA A 184 3.01 -14.81 5.41
CA ALA A 184 3.42 -13.42 5.57
C ALA A 184 4.55 -13.05 4.61
N TRP A 185 4.51 -11.83 4.10
CA TRP A 185 5.47 -11.29 3.15
C TRP A 185 5.74 -9.82 3.44
N ILE A 186 7.00 -9.43 3.38
CA ILE A 186 7.37 -8.02 3.19
C ILE A 186 7.40 -7.77 1.70
N VAL A 187 6.57 -6.83 1.25
CA VAL A 187 6.45 -6.45 -0.17
C VAL A 187 6.46 -4.94 -0.31
N PRO A 188 6.77 -4.40 -1.50
CA PRO A 188 6.63 -2.97 -1.72
C PRO A 188 5.14 -2.59 -1.72
N LEU A 189 4.84 -1.37 -1.28
CA LEU A 189 3.46 -0.90 -1.14
C LEU A 189 2.68 -0.94 -2.46
N ASP A 190 3.35 -0.75 -3.59
CA ASP A 190 2.73 -0.80 -4.92
C ASP A 190 2.23 -2.21 -5.29
N ASP A 191 2.84 -3.29 -4.77
CA ASP A 191 2.33 -4.66 -4.93
C ASP A 191 1.02 -4.87 -4.16
N CYS A 192 0.86 -4.25 -2.99
CA CYS A 192 -0.42 -4.27 -2.25
C CYS A 192 -1.51 -3.56 -3.05
N TYR A 193 -1.20 -2.41 -3.66
CA TYR A 193 -2.18 -1.71 -4.49
C TYR A 193 -2.44 -2.40 -5.84
N ARG A 194 -1.46 -3.11 -6.39
CA ARG A 194 -1.66 -4.01 -7.54
C ARG A 194 -2.62 -5.14 -7.17
N LEU A 195 -2.48 -5.74 -5.99
CA LEU A 195 -3.42 -6.74 -5.47
C LEU A 195 -4.83 -6.16 -5.31
N VAL A 196 -4.95 -4.95 -4.75
CA VAL A 196 -6.22 -4.22 -4.68
C VAL A 196 -6.83 -4.04 -6.06
N GLY A 197 -6.03 -3.65 -7.06
CA GLY A 197 -6.45 -3.55 -8.45
C GLY A 197 -6.95 -4.86 -9.04
N LEU A 198 -6.22 -5.94 -8.82
CA LEU A 198 -6.62 -7.28 -9.22
C LEU A 198 -7.96 -7.67 -8.59
N VAL A 199 -8.14 -7.45 -7.28
CA VAL A 199 -9.40 -7.75 -6.59
C VAL A 199 -10.55 -6.93 -7.16
N ARG A 200 -10.36 -5.62 -7.35
CA ARG A 200 -11.39 -4.71 -7.89
C ARG A 200 -11.84 -5.10 -9.29
N SER A 201 -10.91 -5.42 -10.18
CA SER A 201 -11.21 -5.73 -11.58
C SER A 201 -11.85 -7.09 -11.79
N HIS A 202 -11.65 -8.04 -10.87
CA HIS A 202 -12.10 -9.44 -11.03
C HIS A 202 -13.20 -9.87 -10.06
N TRP A 203 -13.63 -8.99 -9.16
CA TRP A 203 -14.68 -9.34 -8.22
C TRP A 203 -16.02 -9.60 -8.90
N ARG A 204 -16.68 -10.71 -8.55
CA ARG A 204 -18.05 -10.99 -8.97
C ARG A 204 -18.93 -11.49 -7.82
N GLY A 205 -20.17 -11.02 -7.79
CA GLY A 205 -21.16 -11.40 -6.77
C GLY A 205 -20.81 -10.92 -5.36
N LEU A 206 -21.42 -11.54 -4.35
CA LEU A 206 -21.22 -11.15 -2.94
C LEU A 206 -19.90 -11.65 -2.34
N THR A 207 -19.36 -12.75 -2.85
CA THR A 207 -18.18 -13.45 -2.27
C THR A 207 -16.95 -13.43 -3.19
N GLY A 208 -16.99 -12.65 -4.27
CA GLY A 208 -15.91 -12.47 -5.24
C GLY A 208 -15.80 -13.56 -6.31
N GLY A 209 -16.36 -14.74 -6.08
CA GLY A 209 -16.32 -15.87 -7.02
C GLY A 209 -14.95 -16.57 -7.09
N PRO A 210 -14.81 -17.62 -7.90
CA PRO A 210 -13.56 -18.39 -8.03
C PRO A 210 -12.45 -17.65 -8.79
N ASP A 211 -12.78 -16.84 -9.81
CA ASP A 211 -11.79 -16.12 -10.65
C ASP A 211 -10.87 -15.20 -9.83
N VAL A 212 -11.44 -14.39 -8.92
CA VAL A 212 -10.62 -13.52 -8.08
C VAL A 212 -9.72 -14.34 -7.13
N ARG A 213 -10.18 -15.49 -6.63
CA ARG A 213 -9.39 -16.35 -5.73
C ARG A 213 -8.21 -16.97 -6.46
N GLU A 214 -8.43 -17.48 -7.67
CA GLU A 214 -7.37 -18.03 -8.52
C GLU A 214 -6.32 -16.96 -8.83
N ARG A 215 -6.75 -15.73 -9.12
CA ARG A 215 -5.84 -14.62 -9.39
C ARG A 215 -5.05 -14.16 -8.16
N ILE A 216 -5.67 -14.17 -6.98
CA ILE A 216 -4.96 -13.91 -5.71
C ILE A 216 -3.92 -15.02 -5.47
N ALA A 217 -4.29 -16.29 -5.65
CA ALA A 217 -3.33 -17.39 -5.50
C ALA A 217 -2.14 -17.24 -6.46
N ARG A 218 -2.41 -16.93 -7.73
CA ARG A 218 -1.37 -16.66 -8.74
C ARG A 218 -0.50 -15.46 -8.37
N PHE A 219 -1.08 -14.40 -7.79
CA PHE A 219 -0.32 -13.26 -7.29
C PHE A 219 0.73 -13.69 -6.26
N PHE A 220 0.38 -14.57 -5.31
CA PHE A 220 1.32 -15.08 -4.32
C PHE A 220 2.35 -16.07 -4.89
N THR A 221 1.96 -16.87 -5.89
CA THR A 221 2.91 -17.69 -6.65
C THR A 221 3.95 -16.80 -7.33
N ASP A 222 3.51 -15.75 -8.02
CA ASP A 222 4.40 -14.80 -8.69
C ASP A 222 5.35 -14.10 -7.72
N LEU A 223 4.90 -13.75 -6.50
CA LEU A 223 5.78 -13.20 -5.45
C LEU A 223 6.89 -14.17 -5.03
N SER A 224 6.61 -15.47 -5.06
CA SER A 224 7.55 -16.52 -4.66
C SER A 224 8.63 -16.78 -5.73
N ASP A 225 8.23 -16.71 -7.01
CA ASP A 225 9.11 -16.97 -8.15
C ASP A 225 10.06 -15.79 -8.42
N ASP A 226 9.61 -14.57 -8.18
CA ASP A 226 10.33 -13.32 -8.50
C ASP A 226 11.30 -12.89 -7.38
N ARG A 227 11.90 -13.89 -6.70
CA ARG A 227 12.87 -13.72 -5.61
C ARG A 227 14.07 -12.94 -6.15
N SER A 228 14.02 -11.60 -6.03
CA SER A 228 15.15 -10.75 -6.38
C SER A 228 16.36 -11.21 -5.56
N PRO A 229 17.50 -11.54 -6.18
CA PRO A 229 18.71 -11.83 -5.43
C PRO A 229 19.05 -10.60 -4.59
N ALA A 230 19.37 -10.86 -3.32
CA ALA A 230 19.75 -9.85 -2.33
C ALA A 230 20.91 -8.96 -2.82
#